data_AF-A0A936WB14-F1
#
_entry.id   AF-A0A936WB14-F1
#
_cell.length_a   1.000
_cell.length_b   1.000
_cell.length_c   1.000
_cell.angle_alpha   90.00
_cell.angle_beta   90.00
_cell.angle_gamma   90.00
#
_symmetry.space_group_name_H-M   'P 1'
#
loop_
_entity.id
_entity.type
_entity.pdbx_description
1 polymer ?
#
loop_
_entity_poly.entity_id
_entity_poly.type
_entity_poly.pdbx_seq_one_letter_code
_entity_poly.pdbx_strand_id
1 'polypeptide(L)'
;MTDETKVIDGHTCTKVIVKSTDGTWTGWVAKDMPAPFQDMMRNVKTGDPGMTKRMSEVQGFPLEFEWADANGKDRMVCYMKDVVIGAVDESVFSLDGYEVTEMPSMSFGQ
;
A
#
# COMPACT_ATOMS: atom_id res chain seq x y z
N MET A 1 -16.89 -6.54 1.03
CA MET A 1 -16.90 -5.92 -0.32
C MET A 1 -18.22 -5.23 -0.53
N THR A 2 -18.24 -4.15 -1.30
CA THR A 2 -19.48 -3.48 -1.73
C THR A 2 -19.74 -3.82 -3.20
N ASP A 3 -20.97 -3.54 -3.68
CA ASP A 3 -21.34 -3.71 -5.10
C ASP A 3 -20.94 -2.50 -5.96
N GLU A 4 -20.30 -1.48 -5.37
CA GLU A 4 -19.85 -0.30 -6.07
C GLU A 4 -18.60 -0.62 -6.92
N THR A 5 -18.67 -0.27 -8.21
CA THR A 5 -17.56 -0.42 -9.16
C THR A 5 -17.20 0.90 -9.82
N LYS A 6 -15.92 1.07 -10.18
CA LYS A 6 -15.38 2.25 -10.87
C LYS A 6 -14.22 1.80 -11.76
N VAL A 7 -14.07 2.42 -12.93
CA VAL A 7 -12.91 2.19 -13.79
C VAL A 7 -11.81 3.20 -13.44
N ILE A 8 -10.60 2.72 -13.15
CA ILE A 8 -9.41 3.54 -12.88
C ILE A 8 -8.27 2.98 -13.71
N ASP A 9 -7.63 3.82 -14.52
CA ASP A 9 -6.50 3.44 -15.39
C ASP A 9 -6.78 2.20 -16.26
N GLY A 10 -8.01 2.10 -16.78
CA GLY A 10 -8.46 0.94 -17.58
C GLY A 10 -8.85 -0.31 -16.77
N HIS A 11 -8.60 -0.34 -15.47
CA HIS A 11 -8.95 -1.46 -14.59
C HIS A 11 -10.32 -1.27 -13.93
N THR A 12 -11.11 -2.35 -13.89
CA THR A 12 -12.38 -2.33 -13.16
C THR A 12 -12.13 -2.59 -11.67
N CYS A 13 -12.27 -1.54 -10.88
CA CYS A 13 -12.12 -1.60 -9.44
C CYS A 13 -13.45 -1.86 -8.74
N THR A 14 -13.41 -2.66 -7.67
CA THR A 14 -14.51 -2.83 -6.71
C THR A 14 -14.15 -2.08 -5.42
N LYS A 15 -15.10 -1.35 -4.84
CA LYS A 15 -14.87 -0.69 -3.56
C LYS A 15 -14.89 -1.70 -2.41
N VAL A 16 -13.87 -1.61 -1.59
CA VAL A 16 -13.64 -2.43 -0.40
C VAL A 16 -13.54 -1.50 0.80
N ILE A 17 -14.29 -1.82 1.86
CA ILE A 17 -14.23 -1.12 3.14
C ILE A 17 -13.82 -2.15 4.20
N VAL A 18 -12.73 -1.87 4.90
CA VAL A 18 -12.21 -2.68 6.00
C VAL A 18 -12.26 -1.83 7.26
N LYS A 19 -12.90 -2.32 8.31
CA LYS A 19 -13.00 -1.63 9.60
C LYS A 19 -12.22 -2.42 10.64
N SER A 20 -11.34 -1.74 11.37
CA SER A 20 -10.67 -2.27 12.56
C SER A 20 -10.85 -1.33 13.75
N THR A 21 -10.39 -1.76 14.91
CA THR A 21 -10.37 -0.95 16.15
C THR A 21 -9.61 0.36 16.00
N ASP A 22 -8.64 0.41 15.09
CA ASP A 22 -7.73 1.55 14.95
C ASP A 22 -8.09 2.44 13.75
N GLY A 23 -9.09 2.07 12.95
CA GLY A 23 -9.58 2.93 11.88
C GLY A 23 -10.38 2.24 10.79
N THR A 24 -10.78 3.02 9.80
CA THR A 24 -11.46 2.55 8.60
C THR A 24 -10.56 2.74 7.39
N TRP A 25 -10.37 1.67 6.63
CA TRP A 25 -9.73 1.69 5.33
C TRP A 25 -10.80 1.55 4.25
N THR A 26 -10.78 2.39 3.24
CA THR A 26 -11.65 2.31 2.06
C THR A 26 -10.79 2.38 0.81
N GLY A 27 -10.92 1.44 -0.11
CA GLY A 27 -10.14 1.46 -1.34
C GLY A 27 -10.87 0.90 -2.55
N TRP A 28 -10.46 1.36 -3.72
CA TRP A 28 -10.86 0.87 -5.03
C TRP A 28 -9.85 -0.16 -5.49
N VAL A 29 -10.26 -1.43 -5.47
CA VAL A 29 -9.37 -2.58 -5.68
C VAL A 29 -9.64 -3.20 -7.04
N ALA A 30 -8.63 -3.20 -7.89
CA ALA A 30 -8.59 -3.91 -9.17
C ALA A 30 -8.18 -5.37 -8.93
N LYS A 31 -9.07 -6.31 -9.29
CA LYS A 31 -8.91 -7.75 -9.01
C LYS A 31 -8.19 -8.52 -10.11
N ASP A 32 -8.09 -7.91 -11.28
CA ASP A 32 -7.35 -8.40 -12.44
C ASP A 32 -5.83 -8.24 -12.29
N MET A 33 -5.39 -7.41 -11.34
CA MET A 33 -3.98 -7.27 -10.98
C MET A 33 -3.62 -8.14 -9.77
N PRO A 34 -2.47 -8.83 -9.80
CA PRO A 34 -1.97 -9.57 -8.64
C PRO A 34 -1.68 -8.60 -7.50
N ALA A 35 -2.05 -8.99 -6.27
CA ALA A 35 -1.80 -8.17 -5.09
C ALA A 35 -0.27 -8.08 -4.83
N PRO A 36 0.35 -6.90 -4.94
CA PRO A 36 1.79 -6.73 -4.75
C PRO A 36 2.15 -6.89 -3.26
N PHE A 37 1.16 -6.77 -2.38
CA PHE A 37 1.38 -6.75 -0.94
C PHE A 37 1.74 -8.10 -0.37
N GLN A 38 1.35 -9.22 -1.01
CA GLN A 38 1.80 -10.54 -0.54
C GLN A 38 3.34 -10.67 -0.63
N ASP A 39 3.94 -10.18 -1.72
CA ASP A 39 5.40 -10.18 -1.88
C ASP A 39 6.08 -9.03 -1.11
N MET A 40 5.43 -7.87 -0.99
CA MET A 40 5.91 -6.77 -0.13
C MET A 40 5.94 -7.17 1.35
N MET A 41 4.89 -7.83 1.85
CA MET A 41 4.76 -8.29 3.24
C MET A 41 5.82 -9.32 3.63
N ARG A 42 6.31 -10.14 2.68
CA ARG A 42 7.42 -11.07 2.93
C ARG A 42 8.74 -10.34 3.24
N ASN A 43 8.92 -9.14 2.70
CA ASN A 43 10.17 -8.38 2.79
C ASN A 43 10.13 -7.27 3.85
N VAL A 44 8.94 -6.79 4.23
CA VAL A 44 8.76 -5.78 5.27
C VAL A 44 8.72 -6.45 6.66
N LYS A 45 9.89 -6.75 7.23
CA LYS A 45 10.03 -7.31 8.60
C LYS A 45 9.75 -6.28 9.72
N THR A 46 9.65 -4.99 9.39
CA THR A 46 9.56 -3.84 10.32
C THR A 46 8.36 -2.92 10.05
N GLY A 47 7.38 -3.37 9.27
CA GLY A 47 6.18 -2.59 8.99
C GLY A 47 5.18 -2.62 10.14
N ASP A 48 4.29 -1.62 10.18
CA ASP A 48 3.15 -1.59 11.10
C ASP A 48 2.35 -2.92 11.01
N PRO A 49 2.25 -3.70 12.11
CA PRO A 49 1.46 -4.93 12.14
C PRO A 49 0.00 -4.70 11.77
N GLY A 50 -0.55 -3.51 12.07
CA GLY A 50 -1.91 -3.12 11.73
C GLY A 50 -2.10 -2.98 10.22
N MET A 51 -1.19 -2.28 9.54
CA MET A 51 -1.16 -2.19 8.06
C MET A 51 -1.04 -3.59 7.43
N THR A 52 -0.10 -4.40 7.93
CA THR A 52 0.18 -5.75 7.42
C THR A 52 -1.06 -6.63 7.46
N LYS A 53 -1.78 -6.64 8.59
CA LYS A 53 -3.02 -7.40 8.72
C LYS A 53 -4.10 -6.91 7.76
N ARG A 54 -4.33 -5.59 7.69
CA ARG A 54 -5.33 -4.98 6.80
C ARG A 54 -5.07 -5.30 5.32
N MET A 55 -3.80 -5.33 4.90
CA MET A 55 -3.41 -5.63 3.53
C MET A 55 -3.53 -7.11 3.17
N SER A 56 -3.34 -8.02 4.14
CA SER A 56 -3.49 -9.46 3.89
C SER A 56 -4.91 -9.89 3.52
N GLU A 57 -5.91 -9.11 3.92
CA GLU A 57 -7.34 -9.38 3.68
C GLU A 57 -7.83 -8.82 2.32
N VAL A 58 -7.02 -8.02 1.63
CA VAL A 58 -7.38 -7.40 0.35
C VAL A 58 -6.84 -8.25 -0.80
N GLN A 59 -7.75 -8.83 -1.59
CA GLN A 59 -7.41 -9.54 -2.83
C GLN A 59 -7.46 -8.57 -4.01
N GLY A 60 -6.29 -8.29 -4.60
CA GLY A 60 -6.10 -7.40 -5.74
C GLY A 60 -5.19 -6.21 -5.44
N PHE A 61 -5.04 -5.31 -6.40
CA PHE A 61 -4.24 -4.09 -6.28
C PHE A 61 -5.16 -2.87 -6.05
N PRO A 62 -5.01 -2.12 -4.94
CA PRO A 62 -5.74 -0.88 -4.72
C PRO A 62 -5.14 0.23 -5.57
N LEU A 63 -5.93 0.80 -6.47
CA LEU A 63 -5.52 1.94 -7.29
C LEU A 63 -5.78 3.29 -6.62
N GLU A 64 -6.74 3.31 -5.70
CA GLU A 64 -7.03 4.44 -4.84
C GLU A 64 -7.40 3.89 -3.47
N PHE A 65 -6.88 4.49 -2.40
CA PHE A 65 -7.36 4.15 -1.07
C PHE A 65 -7.23 5.30 -0.08
N GLU A 66 -8.05 5.20 0.95
CA GLU A 66 -8.09 6.10 2.07
C GLU A 66 -8.01 5.28 3.36
N TRP A 67 -7.24 5.79 4.31
CA TRP A 67 -7.29 5.36 5.69
C TRP A 67 -7.63 6.54 6.58
N ALA A 68 -8.59 6.33 7.49
CA ALA A 68 -8.92 7.26 8.55
C ALA A 68 -8.78 6.54 9.89
N ASP A 69 -8.12 7.16 10.87
CA ASP A 69 -8.03 6.63 12.22
C ASP A 69 -9.42 6.61 12.90
N ALA A 70 -9.56 5.81 13.96
CA ALA A 70 -10.84 5.68 14.66
C ALA A 70 -11.36 7.00 15.26
N ASN A 71 -10.45 7.96 15.52
CA ASN A 71 -10.79 9.26 16.11
C ASN A 71 -11.01 10.36 15.06
N GLY A 72 -10.82 10.06 13.77
CA GLY A 72 -10.93 11.02 12.67
C GLY A 72 -9.87 12.12 12.65
N LYS A 73 -8.79 11.98 13.42
CA LYS A 73 -7.69 12.95 13.52
C LYS A 73 -6.70 12.80 12.36
N ASP A 74 -6.41 11.55 11.99
CA ASP A 74 -5.41 11.24 10.97
C ASP A 74 -6.10 10.63 9.75
N ARG A 75 -5.80 11.18 8.58
CA ARG A 75 -6.35 10.73 7.30
C ARG A 75 -5.24 10.69 6.26
N MET A 76 -5.08 9.52 5.65
CA MET A 76 -4.18 9.32 4.53
C MET A 76 -5.01 8.97 3.29
N VAL A 77 -4.77 9.67 2.19
CA VAL A 77 -5.36 9.35 0.89
C VAL A 77 -4.23 9.08 -0.08
N CYS A 78 -4.30 7.94 -0.76
CA CYS A 78 -3.29 7.48 -1.70
C CYS A 78 -3.94 7.23 -3.06
N TYR A 79 -3.23 7.67 -4.09
CA TYR A 79 -3.62 7.50 -5.49
C TYR A 79 -2.43 6.88 -6.22
N MET A 80 -2.67 5.76 -6.89
CA MET A 80 -1.70 5.14 -7.77
C MET A 80 -1.98 5.62 -9.18
N LYS A 81 -0.93 6.07 -9.87
CA LYS A 81 -0.98 6.61 -11.22
C LYS A 81 0.11 5.97 -12.05
N ASP A 82 -0.12 5.91 -13.35
CA ASP A 82 0.82 5.39 -14.34
C ASP A 82 1.28 3.97 -13.99
N VAL A 83 0.30 3.08 -13.72
CA VAL A 83 0.61 1.72 -13.27
C VAL A 83 1.13 0.90 -14.44
N VAL A 84 2.41 0.55 -14.38
CA VAL A 84 3.06 -0.33 -15.34
C VAL A 84 3.22 -1.72 -14.74
N ILE A 85 2.61 -2.72 -15.37
CA ILE A 85 2.77 -4.13 -15.00
C ILE A 85 3.83 -4.75 -15.91
N GLY A 86 4.98 -5.14 -15.35
CA GLY A 86 6.04 -5.78 -16.11
C GLY A 86 7.43 -5.42 -15.61
N ALA A 87 8.39 -5.33 -16.52
CA ALA A 87 9.77 -4.97 -16.22
C ALA A 87 9.83 -3.51 -15.71
N VAL A 88 10.41 -3.34 -14.53
CA VAL A 88 10.70 -2.03 -13.95
C VAL A 88 12.05 -1.56 -14.53
N ASP A 89 12.17 -0.27 -14.82
CA ASP A 89 13.44 0.34 -15.20
C ASP A 89 14.40 0.27 -14.00
N GLU A 90 15.48 -0.52 -14.11
CA GLU A 90 16.43 -0.72 -13.01
C GLU A 90 17.11 0.57 -12.55
N SER A 91 17.14 1.60 -13.41
CA SER A 91 17.72 2.90 -13.07
C SER A 91 16.98 3.59 -11.91
N VAL A 92 15.71 3.24 -11.64
CA VAL A 92 14.97 3.77 -10.48
C VAL A 92 15.53 3.28 -9.15
N PHE A 93 16.30 2.19 -9.16
CA PHE A 93 16.99 1.66 -7.99
C PHE A 93 18.46 2.10 -7.93
N SER A 94 18.92 2.91 -8.89
CA SER A 94 20.29 3.44 -8.85
C SER A 94 20.44 4.47 -7.72
N LEU A 95 21.57 4.37 -7.03
CA LEU A 95 22.01 5.36 -6.04
C LEU A 95 22.96 6.40 -6.65
N ASP A 96 23.17 6.35 -7.97
CA ASP A 96 24.04 7.28 -8.68
C ASP A 96 23.53 8.72 -8.48
N GLY A 97 24.38 9.58 -7.91
CA GLY A 97 24.05 10.97 -7.60
C GLY A 97 23.44 11.19 -6.21
N TYR A 98 23.18 10.13 -5.43
CA TYR A 98 22.79 10.25 -4.02
C TYR A 98 24.01 10.13 -3.10
N GLU A 99 24.13 11.04 -2.14
CA GLU A 99 25.09 10.90 -1.05
C GLU A 99 24.52 9.91 -0.01
N VAL A 100 24.89 8.64 -0.16
CA VAL A 100 24.47 7.58 0.76
C VAL A 100 25.32 7.68 2.02
N THR A 101 24.74 8.19 3.10
CA THR A 101 25.35 8.09 4.43
C THR A 101 24.81 6.85 5.13
N GLU A 102 25.69 5.95 5.58
CA GLU A 102 25.28 4.90 6.50
C GLU A 102 24.80 5.58 7.79
N MET A 103 23.51 5.43 8.11
CA MET A 103 23.04 5.77 9.45
C MET A 103 23.81 4.87 10.42
N PRO A 104 24.63 5.44 11.33
CA PRO A 104 25.27 4.64 12.36
C PRO A 104 24.14 3.90 13.07
N SER A 105 24.28 2.59 13.26
CA SER A 105 23.33 1.80 14.03
C SER A 105 23.14 2.52 15.37
N MET A 106 22.04 3.26 15.51
CA MET A 106 21.66 3.78 16.81
C MET A 106 21.33 2.55 17.62
N SER A 107 22.30 2.16 18.45
CA SER A 107 22.11 1.25 19.55
C SER A 107 21.02 1.89 20.42
N PHE A 108 19.76 1.58 20.13
CA PHE A 108 18.65 1.88 21.03
C PHE A 108 18.96 1.07 22.28
N GLY A 109 19.42 1.82 23.28
CA GLY A 109 19.93 1.30 24.54
C GLY A 109 18.96 0.32 25.21
N GLN A 110 19.60 -0.56 25.96
CA GLN A 110 19.10 -1.44 27.00
C GLN A 110 17.96 -0.87 27.85
#